data_AF-A0A919PW85-F1
#
_entry.id   AF-A0A919PW85-F1
#
_cell.length_a   1.000
_cell.length_b   1.000
_cell.length_c   1.000
_cell.angle_alpha   90.00
_cell.angle_beta   90.00
_cell.angle_gamma   90.00
#
_symmetry.space_group_name_H-M   'P 1'
#
loop_
_entity.id
_entity.type
_entity.pdbx_description
1 polymer ?
#
loop_
_entity_poly.entity_id
_entity_poly.type
_entity_poly.pdbx_seq_one_letter_code
_entity_poly.pdbx_strand_id
1 'polypeptide(L)'
;MNPYFVWEDLTAGAEAGTGWRPFTDLLDPAVAAERVGVARDTLVTMFGLDPATVPVRVVASVTFLGVASRLLAPPLVEPRFPAPGQLFWKPVAGGPWPMACTVAAAGGGADGGTGQFRDRILLGLVAPLLAVFQAEFRLSPKVLWGNVSSALAGAAGQLDDPAVWATVAELLGVAPLAGTADLHGRALRRRNCCLYYRIPGGGTCGDCVLRRP
;
A
#
# COMPACT_ATOMS: atom_id res chain seq x y z
N MET A 1 5.46 -17.69 -4.79
CA MET A 1 5.02 -16.41 -5.38
C MET A 1 5.16 -15.33 -4.33
N ASN A 2 5.63 -14.13 -4.68
CA ASN A 2 5.81 -13.05 -3.70
C ASN A 2 4.44 -12.66 -3.11
N PRO A 3 4.25 -12.70 -1.77
CA PRO A 3 2.94 -12.49 -1.15
C PRO A 3 2.36 -11.12 -1.44
N TYR A 4 3.16 -10.12 -1.87
CA TYR A 4 2.64 -8.81 -2.23
C TYR A 4 1.79 -8.80 -3.51
N PHE A 5 1.99 -9.74 -4.42
CA PHE A 5 1.34 -9.76 -5.74
C PHE A 5 0.10 -10.64 -5.85
N VAL A 6 -0.39 -11.17 -4.73
CA VAL A 6 -1.53 -12.10 -4.72
C VAL A 6 -2.66 -11.59 -3.85
N TRP A 7 -3.87 -11.63 -4.39
CA TRP A 7 -5.10 -11.76 -3.62
C TRP A 7 -5.57 -13.19 -3.73
N GLU A 8 -5.72 -13.87 -2.61
CA GLU A 8 -6.24 -15.24 -2.58
C GLU A 8 -7.70 -15.26 -3.04
N ASP A 9 -8.12 -16.32 -3.73
CA ASP A 9 -9.51 -16.53 -4.07
C ASP A 9 -10.29 -16.94 -2.81
N LEU A 10 -11.36 -16.21 -2.53
CA LEU A 10 -12.28 -16.54 -1.44
C LEU A 10 -13.69 -16.73 -2.02
N THR A 11 -14.31 -17.86 -1.70
CA THR A 11 -15.72 -18.06 -2.03
C THR A 11 -16.57 -17.19 -1.12
N ALA A 12 -17.51 -16.43 -1.68
CA ALA A 12 -18.41 -15.58 -0.89
C ALA A 12 -19.22 -16.43 0.12
N GLY A 13 -19.24 -16.00 1.39
CA GLY A 13 -19.89 -16.72 2.48
C GLY A 13 -18.99 -17.76 3.17
N ALA A 14 -17.80 -18.03 2.64
CA ALA A 14 -16.82 -18.94 3.24
C ALA A 14 -15.83 -18.24 4.18
N GLU A 15 -15.97 -16.93 4.42
CA GLU A 15 -15.11 -16.17 5.33
C GLU A 15 -15.33 -16.53 6.81
N ALA A 16 -16.54 -16.97 7.18
CA ALA A 16 -16.90 -17.25 8.57
C ALA A 16 -16.00 -18.34 9.18
N GLY A 17 -15.39 -18.03 10.34
CA GLY A 17 -14.53 -18.97 11.08
C GLY A 17 -13.12 -19.17 10.51
N THR A 18 -12.76 -18.49 9.41
CA THR A 18 -11.44 -18.66 8.75
C THR A 18 -10.38 -17.63 9.16
N GLY A 19 -10.78 -16.64 9.97
CA GLY A 19 -9.94 -15.50 10.36
C GLY A 19 -9.85 -14.39 9.31
N TRP A 20 -10.47 -14.55 8.13
CA TRP A 20 -10.66 -13.46 7.18
C TRP A 20 -11.58 -12.39 7.78
N ARG A 21 -11.15 -11.15 7.70
CA ARG A 21 -11.89 -9.95 8.10
C ARG A 21 -12.17 -9.09 6.87
N PRO A 22 -13.32 -8.42 6.76
CA PRO A 22 -13.57 -7.55 5.62
C PRO A 22 -12.58 -6.38 5.62
N PHE A 23 -12.17 -5.93 4.43
CA PHE A 23 -11.27 -4.78 4.26
C PHE A 23 -11.82 -3.52 4.93
N THR A 24 -13.14 -3.38 4.98
CA THR A 24 -13.82 -2.27 5.65
C THR A 24 -13.49 -2.15 7.14
N ASP A 25 -13.03 -3.22 7.80
CA ASP A 25 -12.54 -3.15 9.18
C ASP A 25 -11.33 -2.22 9.30
N LEU A 26 -10.47 -2.15 8.27
CA LEU A 26 -9.31 -1.23 8.28
C LEU A 26 -9.72 0.24 8.13
N LEU A 27 -11.00 0.51 7.84
CA LEU A 27 -11.54 1.86 7.82
C LEU A 27 -11.97 2.34 9.22
N ASP A 28 -11.96 1.46 10.22
CA ASP A 28 -12.10 1.82 11.63
C ASP A 28 -10.74 2.31 12.18
N PRO A 29 -10.66 3.55 12.70
CA PRO A 29 -9.44 4.08 13.31
C PRO A 29 -8.86 3.19 14.42
N ALA A 30 -9.71 2.52 15.21
CA ALA A 30 -9.25 1.64 16.29
C ALA A 30 -8.52 0.41 15.75
N VAL A 31 -9.04 -0.20 14.68
CA VAL A 31 -8.37 -1.32 14.00
C VAL A 31 -7.06 -0.86 13.35
N ALA A 32 -7.06 0.31 12.70
CA ALA A 32 -5.84 0.87 12.13
C ALA A 32 -4.77 1.12 13.21
N ALA A 33 -5.16 1.70 14.35
CA ALA A 33 -4.28 1.93 15.50
C ALA A 33 -3.73 0.61 16.08
N GLU A 34 -4.57 -0.41 16.25
CA GLU A 34 -4.15 -1.74 16.70
C GLU A 34 -3.08 -2.34 15.77
N ARG A 35 -3.25 -2.18 14.45
CA ARG A 35 -2.29 -2.69 13.45
C ARG A 35 -0.99 -1.90 13.41
N VAL A 36 -1.03 -0.59 13.60
CA VAL A 36 0.18 0.23 13.75
C VAL A 36 0.91 -0.12 15.06
N GLY A 37 0.18 -0.41 16.14
CA GLY A 37 0.75 -0.91 17.39
C GLY A 37 1.54 -2.19 17.20
N VAL A 38 0.93 -3.20 16.58
CA VAL A 38 1.62 -4.46 16.26
C VAL A 38 2.85 -4.23 15.39
N ALA A 39 2.75 -3.40 14.35
CA ALA A 39 3.91 -3.08 13.51
C ALA A 39 5.05 -2.39 14.29
N ARG A 40 4.71 -1.52 15.25
CA ARG A 40 5.69 -0.87 16.13
C ARG A 40 6.40 -1.90 17.01
N ASP A 41 5.64 -2.80 17.62
CA ASP A 41 6.19 -3.86 18.50
C ASP A 41 7.08 -4.82 17.71
N THR A 42 6.69 -5.16 16.47
CA THR A 42 7.52 -5.93 15.54
C THR A 42 8.84 -5.21 15.25
N LEU A 43 8.82 -3.92 14.91
CA LEU A 43 10.03 -3.14 14.62
C LEU A 43 10.95 -3.04 15.83
N VAL A 44 10.39 -2.74 17.00
CA VAL A 44 11.10 -2.69 18.29
C VAL A 44 11.82 -4.01 18.55
N THR A 45 11.10 -5.12 18.41
CA THR A 45 11.64 -6.45 18.69
C THR A 45 12.69 -6.85 17.67
N MET A 46 12.41 -6.70 16.36
CA MET A 46 13.30 -7.13 15.28
C MET A 46 14.64 -6.38 15.27
N PHE A 47 14.63 -5.09 15.63
CA PHE A 47 15.81 -4.24 15.56
C PHE A 47 16.40 -3.90 16.94
N GLY A 48 15.85 -4.45 18.03
CA GLY A 48 16.31 -4.19 19.39
C GLY A 48 16.24 -2.71 19.76
N LEU A 49 15.20 -2.00 19.32
CA LEU A 49 15.06 -0.56 19.52
C LEU A 49 14.42 -0.25 20.86
N ASP A 50 14.77 0.89 21.47
CA ASP A 50 14.00 1.43 22.57
C ASP A 50 12.60 1.86 22.06
N PRO A 51 11.49 1.30 22.59
CA PRO A 51 10.15 1.69 22.20
C PRO A 51 9.91 3.20 22.24
N ALA A 52 10.49 3.92 23.19
CA ALA A 52 10.34 5.38 23.33
C ALA A 52 10.90 6.16 22.14
N THR A 53 11.84 5.58 21.40
CA THR A 53 12.51 6.21 20.25
C THR A 53 11.82 5.94 18.92
N VAL A 54 10.81 5.06 18.86
CA VAL A 54 10.10 4.68 17.64
C VAL A 54 8.78 5.46 17.55
N PRO A 55 8.66 6.53 16.73
CA PRO A 55 7.47 7.37 16.75
C PRO A 55 6.30 6.68 16.04
N VAL A 56 5.14 6.59 16.70
CA VAL A 56 3.92 5.96 16.16
C VAL A 56 3.56 6.49 14.76
N ARG A 57 3.65 7.80 14.55
CA ARG A 57 3.39 8.44 13.24
C ARG A 57 4.31 7.92 12.13
N VAL A 58 5.56 7.61 12.43
CA VAL A 58 6.53 7.07 11.45
C VAL A 58 6.16 5.63 11.13
N VAL A 59 5.85 4.82 12.14
CA VAL A 59 5.37 3.45 11.96
C VAL A 59 4.10 3.44 11.13
N ALA A 60 3.13 4.30 11.43
CA ALA A 60 1.90 4.44 10.66
C ALA A 60 2.15 4.74 9.17
N SER A 61 3.13 5.59 8.85
CA SER A 61 3.52 5.84 7.45
C SER A 61 4.05 4.58 6.76
N VAL A 62 4.90 3.81 7.44
CA VAL A 62 5.48 2.56 6.93
C VAL A 62 4.42 1.46 6.82
N THR A 63 3.54 1.33 7.81
CA THR A 63 2.39 0.43 7.78
C THR A 63 1.48 0.76 6.60
N PHE A 64 1.12 2.04 6.40
CA PHE A 64 0.31 2.46 5.26
C PHE A 64 0.97 2.10 3.93
N LEU A 65 2.28 2.34 3.79
CA LEU A 65 3.03 1.92 2.59
C LEU A 65 2.90 0.41 2.35
N GLY A 66 3.08 -0.41 3.38
CA GLY A 66 2.94 -1.86 3.28
C GLY A 66 1.54 -2.31 2.83
N VAL A 67 0.49 -1.72 3.41
CA VAL A 67 -0.90 -2.03 3.04
C VAL A 67 -1.22 -1.52 1.63
N ALA A 68 -0.77 -0.32 1.26
CA ALA A 68 -0.92 0.20 -0.09
C ALA A 68 -0.25 -0.73 -1.12
N SER A 69 0.95 -1.23 -0.86
CA SER A 69 1.60 -2.23 -1.73
C SER A 69 0.75 -3.49 -1.90
N ARG A 70 0.07 -3.95 -0.84
CA ARG A 70 -0.85 -5.11 -0.91
C ARG A 70 -2.15 -4.85 -1.68
N LEU A 71 -2.57 -3.58 -1.78
CA LEU A 71 -3.72 -3.17 -2.58
C LEU A 71 -3.37 -2.93 -4.05
N LEU A 72 -2.14 -2.47 -4.33
CA LEU A 72 -1.75 -1.96 -5.64
C LEU A 72 -1.04 -3.00 -6.51
N ALA A 73 -0.21 -3.86 -5.91
CA ALA A 73 0.62 -4.79 -6.67
C ALA A 73 -0.16 -5.94 -7.34
N PRO A 74 -1.15 -6.60 -6.68
CA PRO A 74 -1.89 -7.70 -7.30
C PRO A 74 -2.64 -7.34 -8.60
N PRO A 75 -3.42 -6.23 -8.68
CA PRO A 75 -4.13 -5.87 -9.91
C PRO A 75 -3.23 -5.43 -11.07
N LEU A 76 -1.91 -5.25 -10.85
CA LEU A 76 -0.94 -5.04 -11.94
C LEU A 76 -0.53 -6.37 -12.62
N VAL A 77 -0.71 -7.50 -11.95
CA VAL A 77 -0.39 -8.85 -12.48
C VAL A 77 -1.65 -9.51 -13.02
N GLU A 78 -2.73 -9.48 -12.24
CA GLU A 78 -4.01 -10.08 -12.60
C GLU A 78 -5.13 -9.08 -12.26
N PRO A 79 -5.57 -8.27 -13.24
CA PRO A 79 -6.54 -7.21 -13.01
C PRO A 79 -7.85 -7.72 -12.37
N ARG A 80 -8.12 -7.23 -11.17
CA ARG A 80 -9.31 -7.48 -10.35
C ARG A 80 -9.71 -6.16 -9.69
N PHE A 81 -11.01 -5.84 -9.68
CA PHE A 81 -11.51 -4.55 -9.19
C PHE A 81 -12.64 -4.70 -8.15
N PRO A 82 -12.37 -5.36 -7.00
CA PRO A 82 -13.39 -5.57 -5.97
C PRO A 82 -13.88 -4.26 -5.38
N ALA A 83 -15.17 -4.23 -5.01
CA ALA A 83 -15.66 -3.23 -4.06
C ALA A 83 -15.06 -3.48 -2.65
N PRO A 84 -15.04 -2.49 -1.74
CA PRO A 84 -14.50 -2.68 -0.39
C PRO A 84 -15.05 -3.90 0.36
N GLY A 85 -16.34 -4.21 0.21
CA GLY A 85 -16.98 -5.38 0.84
C GLY A 85 -16.66 -6.74 0.20
N GLN A 86 -15.86 -6.76 -0.87
CA GLN A 86 -15.43 -7.96 -1.60
C GLN A 86 -13.94 -8.25 -1.41
N LEU A 87 -13.25 -7.43 -0.62
CA LEU A 87 -11.85 -7.58 -0.28
C LEU A 87 -11.74 -7.91 1.21
N PHE A 88 -10.84 -8.83 1.55
CA PHE A 88 -10.65 -9.36 2.88
C PHE A 88 -9.17 -9.33 3.25
N TRP A 89 -8.88 -9.28 4.55
CA TRP A 89 -7.53 -9.33 5.09
C TRP A 89 -7.48 -10.25 6.32
N LYS A 90 -6.28 -10.70 6.67
CA LYS A 90 -6.04 -11.49 7.89
C LYS A 90 -5.07 -10.76 8.83
N PRO A 91 -5.39 -10.64 10.13
CA PRO A 91 -4.43 -10.16 11.10
C PRO A 91 -3.30 -11.19 11.26
N VAL A 92 -2.07 -10.71 11.21
CA VAL A 92 -0.85 -11.50 11.43
C VAL A 92 0.06 -10.78 12.42
N ALA A 93 0.90 -11.53 13.13
CA ALA A 93 1.83 -10.97 14.13
C ALA A 93 2.99 -10.18 13.51
N GLY A 94 3.25 -10.37 12.22
CA GLY A 94 4.29 -9.65 11.48
C GLY A 94 4.26 -10.03 9.99
N GLY A 95 5.00 -9.27 9.17
CA GLY A 95 5.04 -9.46 7.72
C GLY A 95 3.85 -8.83 6.97
N PRO A 96 3.76 -9.08 5.65
CA PRO A 96 2.65 -8.55 4.85
C PRO A 96 1.34 -9.19 5.26
N TRP A 97 0.27 -8.39 5.29
CA TRP A 97 -1.06 -8.92 5.60
C TRP A 97 -1.56 -9.77 4.43
N PRO A 98 -1.96 -11.03 4.65
CA PRO A 98 -2.66 -11.79 3.65
C PRO A 98 -3.94 -11.05 3.24
N MET A 99 -4.25 -11.09 1.95
CA MET A 99 -5.45 -10.47 1.40
C MET A 99 -6.10 -11.44 0.43
N ALA A 100 -7.43 -11.42 0.41
CA ALA A 100 -8.24 -12.27 -0.44
C ALA A 100 -9.38 -11.46 -1.06
N CYS A 101 -9.89 -11.91 -2.20
CA CYS A 101 -11.06 -11.30 -2.82
C CYS A 101 -12.04 -12.35 -3.33
N THR A 102 -13.32 -11.97 -3.36
CA THR A 102 -14.41 -12.80 -3.92
C THR A 102 -14.68 -12.51 -5.39
N VAL A 103 -13.95 -11.57 -6.00
CA VAL A 103 -14.08 -11.18 -7.39
C VAL A 103 -13.08 -11.94 -8.26
N ALA A 104 -13.58 -12.59 -9.29
CA ALA A 104 -12.77 -13.25 -10.30
C ALA A 104 -11.95 -12.24 -11.12
N ALA A 105 -10.84 -12.68 -11.69
CA ALA A 105 -10.06 -11.90 -12.64
C ALA A 105 -10.94 -11.39 -13.79
N ALA A 106 -10.74 -10.13 -14.18
CA ALA A 106 -11.39 -9.59 -15.35
C ALA A 106 -10.89 -10.35 -16.59
N GLY A 107 -11.77 -11.14 -17.23
CA GLY A 107 -11.47 -11.77 -18.53
C GLY A 107 -11.07 -10.70 -19.54
N GLY A 108 -10.00 -10.94 -20.29
CA GLY A 108 -9.23 -9.93 -21.01
C GLY A 108 -10.02 -8.96 -21.91
N GLY A 109 -9.60 -7.70 -21.86
CA GLY A 109 -9.99 -6.59 -22.72
C GLY A 109 -9.31 -5.31 -22.19
N ALA A 110 -8.24 -4.88 -22.87
CA ALA A 110 -7.29 -3.85 -22.39
C ALA A 110 -7.85 -2.41 -22.33
N ASP A 111 -9.08 -2.18 -22.80
CA ASP A 111 -9.66 -0.85 -22.84
C ASP A 111 -10.34 -0.51 -21.51
N GLY A 112 -9.57 0.14 -20.63
CA GLY A 112 -10.03 0.66 -19.36
C GLY A 112 -9.16 0.34 -18.15
N GLY A 113 -8.05 -0.40 -18.33
CA GLY A 113 -7.18 -0.87 -17.23
C GLY A 113 -6.73 0.25 -16.28
N THR A 114 -6.08 1.30 -16.78
CA THR A 114 -5.55 2.39 -15.94
C THR A 114 -6.66 3.24 -15.29
N GLY A 115 -7.73 3.55 -16.05
CA GLY A 115 -8.88 4.29 -15.54
C GLY A 115 -9.62 3.54 -14.44
N GLN A 116 -9.92 2.26 -14.66
CA GLN A 116 -10.53 1.39 -13.65
C GLN A 116 -9.61 1.19 -12.44
N PHE A 117 -8.30 1.03 -12.65
CA PHE A 117 -7.34 0.97 -11.56
C PHE A 117 -7.38 2.24 -10.71
N ARG A 118 -7.37 3.41 -11.34
CA ARG A 118 -7.49 4.69 -10.64
C ARG A 118 -8.81 4.77 -9.86
N ASP A 119 -9.93 4.52 -10.50
CA ASP A 119 -11.24 4.74 -9.87
C ASP A 119 -11.57 3.69 -8.80
N ARG A 120 -11.25 2.42 -9.07
CA ARG A 120 -11.62 1.30 -8.20
C ARG A 120 -10.57 1.01 -7.13
N ILE A 121 -9.28 1.10 -7.47
CA ILE A 121 -8.21 0.80 -6.51
C ILE A 121 -7.75 2.08 -5.80
N LEU A 122 -7.30 3.12 -6.53
CA LEU A 122 -6.78 4.32 -5.89
C LEU A 122 -7.87 5.10 -5.14
N LEU A 123 -8.99 5.38 -5.80
CA LEU A 123 -10.07 6.16 -5.21
C LEU A 123 -11.02 5.29 -4.38
N GLY A 124 -11.29 4.06 -4.82
CA GLY A 124 -12.23 3.15 -4.16
C GLY A 124 -11.70 2.44 -2.91
N LEU A 125 -10.40 2.10 -2.87
CA LEU A 125 -9.79 1.34 -1.75
C LEU A 125 -8.74 2.15 -1.00
N VAL A 126 -7.81 2.80 -1.71
CA VAL A 126 -6.67 3.49 -1.08
C VAL A 126 -7.07 4.82 -0.46
N ALA A 127 -7.89 5.64 -1.11
CA ALA A 127 -8.27 6.96 -0.59
C ALA A 127 -9.06 6.89 0.75
N PRO A 128 -10.02 5.97 0.95
CA PRO A 128 -10.68 5.81 2.24
C PRO A 128 -9.71 5.42 3.36
N LEU A 129 -8.84 4.44 3.10
CA LEU A 129 -7.81 4.03 4.07
C LEU A 129 -6.84 5.20 4.38
N LEU A 130 -6.47 5.95 3.35
CA LEU A 130 -5.63 7.15 3.49
C LEU A 130 -6.27 8.18 4.42
N ALA A 131 -7.59 8.42 4.29
CA ALA A 131 -8.31 9.36 5.15
C ALA A 131 -8.26 8.95 6.62
N VAL A 132 -8.36 7.65 6.92
CA VAL A 132 -8.20 7.12 8.28
C VAL A 132 -6.79 7.40 8.81
N PHE A 133 -5.76 7.08 8.04
CA PHE A 133 -4.38 7.31 8.46
C PHE A 133 -4.03 8.80 8.60
N GLN A 134 -4.64 9.65 7.77
CA GLN A 134 -4.51 11.10 7.87
C GLN A 134 -5.08 11.61 9.19
N ALA A 135 -6.30 11.20 9.53
CA ALA A 135 -7.00 11.65 10.73
C ALA A 135 -6.33 11.10 12.00
N GLU A 136 -6.12 9.79 12.07
CA GLU A 136 -5.67 9.08 13.27
C GLU A 136 -4.20 9.39 13.60
N PHE A 137 -3.30 9.37 12.60
CA PHE A 137 -1.86 9.49 12.83
C PHE A 137 -1.28 10.84 12.42
N ARG A 138 -2.13 11.80 12.04
CA ARG A 138 -1.72 13.16 11.61
C ARG A 138 -0.68 13.12 10.47
N LEU A 139 -0.87 12.20 9.54
CA LEU A 139 -0.08 12.09 8.31
C LEU A 139 -0.69 12.99 7.24
N SER A 140 0.13 13.78 6.55
CA SER A 140 -0.40 14.66 5.51
C SER A 140 -0.76 13.85 4.26
N PRO A 141 -1.76 14.27 3.48
CA PRO A 141 -2.06 13.64 2.20
C PRO A 141 -0.85 13.54 1.26
N LYS A 142 0.06 14.52 1.31
CA LYS A 142 1.32 14.50 0.54
C LYS A 142 2.19 13.29 0.90
N VAL A 143 2.34 12.98 2.19
CA VAL A 143 3.13 11.81 2.65
C VAL A 143 2.47 10.51 2.19
N LEU A 144 1.15 10.39 2.37
CA LEU A 144 0.41 9.17 2.08
C LEU A 144 0.33 8.90 0.58
N TRP A 145 -0.04 9.89 -0.24
CA TRP A 145 -0.01 9.73 -1.71
C TRP A 145 1.40 9.54 -2.26
N GLY A 146 2.43 10.11 -1.62
CA GLY A 146 3.80 9.76 -1.94
C GLY A 146 4.12 8.28 -1.65
N ASN A 147 3.57 7.69 -0.56
CA ASN A 147 3.73 6.26 -0.26
C ASN A 147 3.02 5.40 -1.32
N VAL A 148 1.88 5.85 -1.86
CA VAL A 148 1.20 5.18 -2.97
C VAL A 148 2.08 5.15 -4.23
N SER A 149 2.73 6.27 -4.56
CA SER A 149 3.70 6.32 -5.66
C SER A 149 4.90 5.40 -5.44
N SER A 150 5.44 5.34 -4.22
CA SER A 150 6.48 4.38 -3.83
C SER A 150 6.03 2.93 -4.03
N ALA A 151 4.81 2.59 -3.62
CA ALA A 151 4.27 1.25 -3.73
C ALA A 151 4.11 0.80 -5.20
N LEU A 152 3.60 1.69 -6.06
CA LEU A 152 3.48 1.44 -7.50
C LEU A 152 4.84 1.21 -8.16
N ALA A 153 5.82 2.09 -7.91
CA ALA A 153 7.16 1.93 -8.47
C ALA A 153 7.88 0.71 -7.91
N GLY A 154 7.68 0.38 -6.63
CA GLY A 154 8.21 -0.84 -6.03
C GLY A 154 7.65 -2.10 -6.70
N ALA A 155 6.34 -2.14 -6.97
CA ALA A 155 5.72 -3.23 -7.70
C ALA A 155 6.25 -3.33 -9.14
N ALA A 156 6.30 -2.21 -9.87
CA ALA A 156 6.83 -2.17 -11.24
C ALA A 156 8.30 -2.58 -11.32
N GLY A 157 9.13 -2.19 -10.36
CA GLY A 157 10.53 -2.59 -10.29
C GLY A 157 10.74 -4.07 -9.99
N GLN A 158 9.83 -4.70 -9.23
CA GLN A 158 9.89 -6.15 -8.96
C GLN A 158 9.36 -6.99 -10.13
N LEU A 159 8.36 -6.48 -10.87
CA LEU A 159 7.85 -7.14 -12.08
C LEU A 159 8.78 -6.95 -13.28
N ASP A 160 9.52 -5.84 -13.31
CA ASP A 160 10.46 -5.44 -14.38
C ASP A 160 9.84 -5.42 -15.79
N ASP A 161 8.52 -5.20 -15.86
CA ASP A 161 7.75 -5.19 -17.10
C ASP A 161 7.57 -3.75 -17.65
N PRO A 162 7.98 -3.46 -18.90
CA PRO A 162 7.75 -2.18 -19.55
C PRO A 162 6.29 -1.69 -19.56
N ALA A 163 5.33 -2.61 -19.73
CA ALA A 163 3.91 -2.26 -19.77
C ALA A 163 3.42 -1.80 -18.40
N VAL A 164 3.87 -2.44 -17.32
CA VAL A 164 3.57 -2.02 -15.95
C VAL A 164 4.18 -0.64 -15.67
N TRP A 165 5.42 -0.39 -16.10
CA TRP A 165 6.03 0.93 -15.96
C TRP A 165 5.28 2.02 -16.73
N ALA A 166 4.74 1.72 -17.92
CA ALA A 166 3.89 2.65 -18.67
C ALA A 166 2.60 2.98 -17.90
N THR A 167 1.92 1.98 -17.32
CA THR A 167 0.74 2.20 -16.45
C THR A 167 1.09 3.06 -15.24
N VAL A 168 2.22 2.80 -14.58
CA VAL A 168 2.67 3.62 -13.43
C VAL A 168 2.94 5.06 -13.87
N ALA A 169 3.59 5.27 -15.01
CA ALA A 169 3.83 6.62 -15.54
C ALA A 169 2.52 7.37 -15.83
N GLU A 170 1.53 6.70 -16.42
CA GLU A 170 0.20 7.26 -16.68
C GLU A 170 -0.50 7.66 -15.37
N LEU A 171 -0.52 6.77 -14.38
CA LEU A 171 -1.12 7.03 -13.06
C LEU A 171 -0.43 8.20 -12.35
N LEU A 172 0.89 8.31 -12.41
CA LEU A 172 1.66 9.42 -11.83
C LEU A 172 1.40 10.75 -12.55
N GLY A 173 0.96 10.73 -13.80
CA GLY A 173 0.62 11.92 -14.59
C GLY A 173 -0.72 12.56 -14.21
N VAL A 174 -1.56 11.89 -13.40
CA VAL A 174 -2.92 12.35 -13.09
C VAL A 174 -3.20 12.42 -11.59
N ALA A 175 -4.20 13.22 -11.20
CA ALA A 175 -4.60 13.31 -9.79
C ALA A 175 -5.15 11.97 -9.26
N PRO A 176 -4.88 11.58 -8.01
CA PRO A 176 -4.20 12.37 -6.97
C PRO A 176 -2.67 12.21 -6.92
N LEU A 177 -2.07 11.45 -7.84
CA LEU A 177 -0.63 11.14 -7.81
C LEU A 177 0.24 12.18 -8.51
N ALA A 178 -0.35 13.02 -9.37
CA ALA A 178 0.32 14.13 -10.02
C ALA A 178 1.13 14.98 -9.02
N GLY A 179 2.44 15.12 -9.29
CA GLY A 179 3.35 15.91 -8.47
C GLY A 179 3.79 15.28 -7.14
N THR A 180 3.47 14.01 -6.90
CA THR A 180 3.95 13.29 -5.69
C THR A 180 5.37 12.75 -5.82
N ALA A 181 5.79 12.44 -7.05
CA ALA A 181 7.08 11.87 -7.38
C ALA A 181 7.45 12.18 -8.84
N ASP A 182 8.74 12.01 -9.16
CA ASP A 182 9.31 12.08 -10.49
C ASP A 182 9.77 10.69 -10.91
N LEU A 183 9.51 10.34 -12.18
CA LEU A 183 9.98 9.10 -12.78
C LEU A 183 11.18 9.39 -13.70
N HIS A 184 12.28 8.67 -13.48
CA HIS A 184 13.53 8.76 -14.22
C HIS A 184 13.85 7.37 -14.80
N GLY A 185 13.30 7.06 -15.98
CA GLY A 185 13.35 5.71 -16.53
C GLY A 185 12.59 4.73 -15.64
N ARG A 186 13.27 3.70 -15.12
CA ARG A 186 12.71 2.71 -14.17
C ARG A 186 13.03 3.04 -12.70
N ALA A 187 13.37 4.29 -12.40
CA ALA A 187 13.62 4.78 -11.05
C ALA A 187 12.64 5.87 -10.66
N LEU A 188 12.07 5.78 -9.46
CA LEU A 188 11.17 6.80 -8.91
C LEU A 188 11.87 7.59 -7.81
N ARG A 189 11.71 8.91 -7.81
CA ARG A 189 12.12 9.80 -6.71
C ARG A 189 10.92 10.57 -6.20
N ARG A 190 10.65 10.51 -4.91
CA ARG A 190 9.55 11.28 -4.33
C ARG A 190 9.86 12.77 -4.23
N ARG A 191 8.81 13.58 -4.28
CA ARG A 191 8.86 15.03 -3.99
C ARG A 191 8.57 15.35 -2.51
N ASN A 192 8.44 14.33 -1.68
CA ASN A 192 8.19 14.45 -0.24
C ASN A 192 8.78 13.25 0.52
N CYS A 193 8.98 13.39 1.83
CA CYS A 193 9.58 12.36 2.66
C CYS A 193 8.53 11.37 3.21
N CYS A 194 8.82 10.07 3.14
CA CYS A 194 8.00 8.99 3.73
C CYS A 194 8.14 8.86 5.27
N LEU A 195 9.03 9.65 5.88
CA LEU A 195 9.40 9.65 7.31
C LEU A 195 10.24 8.46 7.80
N TYR A 196 10.49 7.45 6.97
CA TYR A 196 11.23 6.22 7.34
C TYR A 196 12.59 6.49 7.99
N TYR A 197 13.30 7.54 7.56
CA TYR A 197 14.61 7.92 8.12
C TYR A 197 14.61 8.24 9.62
N ARG A 198 13.43 8.44 10.21
CA ARG A 198 13.25 8.70 11.63
C ARG A 198 13.22 7.41 12.47
N ILE A 199 13.19 6.24 11.85
CA ILE A 199 13.40 4.97 12.55
C ILE A 199 14.90 4.85 12.85
N PRO A 200 15.31 4.68 14.13
CA PRO A 200 16.73 4.51 14.46
C PRO A 200 17.35 3.36 13.66
N GLY A 201 18.49 3.62 13.01
CA GLY A 201 19.15 2.64 12.14
C GLY A 201 18.52 2.40 10.77
N GLY A 202 17.37 3.01 10.45
CA GLY A 202 16.65 2.77 9.18
C GLY A 202 17.31 3.38 7.94
N GLY A 203 18.04 4.49 8.07
CA GLY A 203 18.65 5.18 6.93
C GLY A 203 17.61 5.83 5.98
N THR A 204 17.93 6.00 4.70
CA THR A 204 17.00 6.61 3.72
C THR A 204 16.26 5.56 2.89
N CYS A 205 14.99 5.79 2.57
CA CYS A 205 14.23 4.94 1.66
C CYS A 205 14.80 4.96 0.23
N GLY A 206 14.47 3.96 -0.59
CA GLY A 206 15.02 3.78 -1.94
C GLY A 206 14.71 4.95 -2.89
N ASP A 207 13.59 5.63 -2.69
CA ASP A 207 13.09 6.75 -3.49
C ASP A 207 13.16 8.10 -2.75
N CYS A 208 14.06 8.21 -1.77
CA CYS A 208 14.12 9.33 -0.86
C CYS A 208 14.41 10.67 -1.56
N VAL A 209 13.61 11.69 -1.25
CA VAL A 209 13.80 13.08 -1.72
C VAL A 209 15.17 13.66 -1.35
N LEU A 210 15.81 13.16 -0.29
CA LEU A 210 17.11 13.63 0.19
C LEU A 210 18.31 12.98 -0.53
N ARG A 211 18.10 11.92 -1.33
CA ARG A 211 19.17 11.35 -2.14
C ARG A 211 19.52 12.33 -3.26
N ARG A 212 20.81 12.57 -3.47
CA ARG A 212 21.29 13.32 -4.63
C ARG A 212 21.12 12.45 -5.90
N PRO A 213 20.83 13.04 -7.07
CA PRO A 213 20.83 12.32 -8.34
C PRO A 213 22.17 11.63 -8.59
#